data_AF-A0A7W8HFN1-F1
#
_entry.id   AF-A0A7W8HFN1-F1
#
_cell.length_a   1.000
_cell.length_b   1.000
_cell.length_c   1.000
_cell.angle_alpha   90.00
_cell.angle_beta   90.00
_cell.angle_gamma   90.00
#
_symmetry.space_group_name_H-M   'P 1'
#
loop_
_entity.id
_entity.type
_entity.pdbx_description
1 polymer ?
#
loop_
_entity_poly.entity_id
_entity_poly.type
_entity_poly.pdbx_seq_one_letter_code
_entity_poly.pdbx_strand_id
1 'polypeptide(L)'
;MKLPDFLGLRSVIQSASAQKRDLDERILELQRKRSTVEAAPAAKSVVKSFIAGRMRAAASGYETMMQQAVRPFAIQGFRMGIHEHVAGPGRPTLFPATDVDPRALDQALCFLLRDQAEKAVAATIDAMQDWPPNAMTAEQRAAELTRIDAELDKLTSARDELVRNADAAGITLD
;
A
#
# COMPACT_ATOMS: atom_id res chain seq x y z
N MET A 1 -50.52 46.27 15.88
CA MET A 1 -50.10 44.87 15.66
C MET A 1 -48.99 44.91 14.62
N LYS A 2 -47.74 44.68 15.01
CA LYS A 2 -46.56 44.91 14.18
C LYS A 2 -46.27 43.66 13.34
N LEU A 3 -46.53 43.75 12.03
CA LEU A 3 -46.13 42.80 10.98
C LEU A 3 -44.65 42.82 10.48
N PRO A 4 -43.64 43.53 11.06
CA PRO A 4 -42.28 43.51 10.50
C PRO A 4 -41.45 42.22 10.75
N ASP A 5 -41.81 41.35 11.69
CA ASP A 5 -40.91 40.24 12.10
C ASP A 5 -40.92 39.01 11.18
N PHE A 6 -41.98 38.81 10.38
CA PHE A 6 -42.10 37.60 9.56
C PHE A 6 -41.09 37.53 8.41
N LEU A 7 -40.73 38.68 7.83
CA LEU A 7 -39.76 38.74 6.73
C LEU A 7 -38.33 38.47 7.21
N GLY A 8 -37.98 38.92 8.42
CA GLY A 8 -36.69 38.61 9.05
C GLY A 8 -36.57 37.14 9.45
N LEU A 9 -37.65 36.54 9.96
CA LEU A 9 -37.66 35.12 10.33
C LEU A 9 -37.48 34.21 9.10
N ARG A 10 -38.14 34.55 7.98
CA ARG A 10 -37.99 33.82 6.70
C ARG A 10 -36.56 33.87 6.16
N SER A 11 -35.88 35.02 6.23
CA SER A 11 -34.50 35.14 5.74
C SER A 11 -33.52 34.36 6.60
N VAL A 12 -33.72 34.33 7.93
CA VAL A 12 -32.92 33.52 8.86
C VAL A 12 -33.07 32.03 8.57
N ILE A 13 -34.31 31.54 8.38
CA ILE A 13 -34.57 30.14 8.03
C ILE A 13 -33.91 29.77 6.68
N GLN A 14 -34.05 30.63 5.67
CA GLN A 14 -33.44 30.40 4.35
C GLN A 14 -31.91 30.36 4.43
N SER A 15 -31.30 31.26 5.21
CA SER A 15 -29.86 31.27 5.44
C SER A 15 -29.38 30.00 6.14
N ALA A 16 -30.04 29.60 7.23
CA ALA A 16 -29.68 28.38 7.97
C ALA A 16 -29.87 27.11 7.12
N SER A 17 -30.93 27.05 6.31
CA SER A 17 -31.16 25.93 5.38
C SER A 17 -30.08 25.88 4.29
N ALA A 18 -29.64 27.02 3.76
CA ALA A 18 -28.56 27.09 2.79
C ALA A 18 -27.21 26.66 3.40
N GLN A 19 -26.93 27.08 4.64
CA GLN A 19 -25.74 26.64 5.38
C GLN A 19 -25.73 25.14 5.64
N LYS A 20 -26.88 24.56 6.04
CA LYS A 20 -27.00 23.12 6.22
C LYS A 20 -26.70 22.36 4.91
N ARG A 21 -27.27 22.81 3.80
CA ARG A 21 -27.02 22.19 2.48
C ARG A 21 -25.55 22.27 2.08
N ASP A 22 -24.90 23.42 2.26
CA ASP A 22 -23.45 23.56 2.01
C ASP A 22 -22.63 22.57 2.84
N LEU A 23 -22.97 22.41 4.14
CA LEU A 23 -22.29 21.45 5.01
C LEU A 23 -22.53 20.00 4.55
N ASP A 24 -23.77 19.63 4.24
CA ASP A 24 -24.13 18.29 3.77
C ASP A 24 -23.43 17.96 2.42
N GLU A 25 -23.37 18.90 1.49
CA GLU A 25 -22.64 18.76 0.21
C GLU A 25 -21.14 18.54 0.44
N ARG A 26 -20.51 19.35 1.31
CA ARG A 26 -19.09 19.22 1.62
C ARG A 26 -18.75 17.92 2.36
N ILE A 27 -19.63 17.47 3.26
CA ILE A 27 -19.48 16.15 3.91
C ILE A 27 -19.49 15.05 2.86
N LEU A 28 -20.44 15.10 1.93
CA LEU A 28 -20.57 14.09 0.88
C LEU A 28 -19.37 14.10 -0.09
N GLU A 29 -18.84 15.27 -0.44
CA GLU A 29 -17.60 15.40 -1.21
C GLU A 29 -16.40 14.78 -0.48
N LEU A 30 -16.25 15.04 0.81
CA LEU A 30 -15.17 14.46 1.62
C LEU A 30 -15.31 12.95 1.78
N GLN A 31 -16.53 12.43 1.93
CA GLN A 31 -16.78 10.98 1.96
C GLN A 31 -16.39 10.31 0.63
N ARG A 32 -16.70 10.94 -0.51
CA ARG A 32 -16.25 10.46 -1.83
C ARG A 32 -14.73 10.50 -1.94
N LYS A 33 -14.11 11.59 -1.47
CA LYS A 33 -12.64 11.73 -1.44
C LYS A 33 -12.00 10.65 -0.56
N ARG A 34 -12.58 10.38 0.62
CA ARG A 34 -12.17 9.31 1.53
C ARG A 34 -12.15 7.96 0.83
N SER A 35 -13.25 7.60 0.16
CA SER A 35 -13.34 6.35 -0.62
C SER A 35 -12.30 6.29 -1.75
N THR A 36 -12.01 7.41 -2.41
CA THR A 36 -10.98 7.50 -3.45
C THR A 36 -9.58 7.25 -2.89
N VAL A 37 -9.29 7.77 -1.70
CA VAL A 37 -8.01 7.57 -1.00
C VAL A 37 -7.86 6.14 -0.49
N GLU A 38 -8.93 5.53 0.01
CA GLU A 38 -8.95 4.12 0.42
C GLU A 38 -8.66 3.18 -0.76
N ALA A 39 -9.26 3.47 -1.92
CA ALA A 39 -9.06 2.71 -3.15
C ALA A 39 -7.77 3.09 -3.91
N ALA A 40 -6.96 4.03 -3.38
CA ALA A 40 -5.77 4.51 -4.06
C ALA A 40 -4.76 3.37 -4.29
N PRO A 41 -4.30 3.16 -5.54
CA PRO A 41 -3.32 2.12 -5.85
C PRO A 41 -1.96 2.41 -5.20
N ALA A 42 -1.09 1.39 -5.15
CA ALA A 42 0.23 1.54 -4.55
C ALA A 42 1.15 2.41 -5.41
N ALA A 43 1.90 3.31 -4.76
CA ALA A 43 2.95 4.08 -5.41
C ALA A 43 4.01 3.16 -6.06
N LYS A 44 4.63 3.63 -7.15
CA LYS A 44 5.72 2.91 -7.85
C LYS A 44 6.82 2.46 -6.89
N SER A 45 7.19 3.32 -5.93
CA SER A 45 8.20 3.03 -4.91
C SER A 45 7.85 1.82 -4.04
N VAL A 46 6.57 1.69 -3.66
CA VAL A 46 6.07 0.55 -2.86
C VAL A 46 6.14 -0.73 -3.69
N VAL A 47 5.71 -0.71 -4.95
CA VAL A 47 5.74 -1.89 -5.83
C VAL A 47 7.18 -2.35 -6.08
N LYS A 48 8.11 -1.41 -6.34
CA LYS A 48 9.53 -1.73 -6.49
C LYS A 48 10.11 -2.38 -5.25
N SER A 49 9.86 -1.79 -4.08
CA SER A 49 10.34 -2.32 -2.80
C SER A 49 9.78 -3.73 -2.54
N PHE A 50 8.49 -3.93 -2.80
CA PHE A 50 7.83 -5.22 -2.66
C PHE A 50 8.46 -6.30 -3.55
N ILE A 51 8.66 -6.00 -4.84
CA ILE A 51 9.25 -6.97 -5.78
C ILE A 51 10.71 -7.28 -5.40
N ALA A 52 11.50 -6.26 -5.06
CA ALA A 52 12.88 -6.46 -4.58
C ALA A 52 12.92 -7.34 -3.32
N GLY A 53 12.01 -7.10 -2.37
CA GLY A 53 11.85 -7.95 -1.18
C GLY A 53 11.53 -9.40 -1.54
N ARG A 54 10.63 -9.64 -2.49
CA ARG A 54 10.29 -10.99 -2.96
C ARG A 54 11.47 -11.68 -3.63
N MET A 55 12.22 -10.97 -4.47
CA MET A 55 13.42 -11.49 -5.13
C MET A 55 14.51 -11.87 -4.13
N ARG A 56 14.74 -11.04 -3.10
CA ARG A 56 15.69 -11.34 -2.01
C ARG A 56 15.27 -12.55 -1.20
N ALA A 57 13.99 -12.66 -0.87
CA ALA A 57 13.47 -13.82 -0.13
C ALA A 57 13.56 -15.12 -0.96
N ALA A 58 13.37 -15.05 -2.27
CA ALA A 58 13.60 -16.19 -3.16
C ALA A 58 15.09 -16.57 -3.23
N ALA A 59 15.98 -15.58 -3.34
CA ALA A 59 17.43 -15.79 -3.38
C ALA A 59 17.99 -16.37 -2.07
N SER A 60 17.47 -15.98 -0.91
CA SER A 60 17.98 -16.43 0.39
C SER A 60 17.80 -17.93 0.62
N GLY A 61 16.78 -18.54 0.00
CA GLY A 61 16.58 -19.99 0.03
C GLY A 61 17.74 -20.74 -0.63
N TYR A 62 18.18 -20.26 -1.81
CA TYR A 62 19.32 -20.81 -2.52
C TYR A 62 20.64 -20.57 -1.78
N GLU A 63 20.82 -19.37 -1.22
CA GLU A 63 22.01 -19.05 -0.43
C GLU A 63 22.18 -20.02 0.76
N THR A 64 21.09 -20.27 1.48
CA THR A 64 21.07 -21.23 2.60
C THR A 64 21.43 -22.64 2.13
N MET A 65 20.86 -23.08 1.00
CA MET A 65 21.15 -24.39 0.42
C MET A 65 22.62 -24.49 -0.02
N MET A 66 23.18 -23.46 -0.67
CA MET A 66 24.59 -23.40 -1.04
C MET A 66 25.50 -23.45 0.17
N GLN A 67 25.20 -22.68 1.23
CA GLN A 67 25.96 -22.73 2.47
C GLN A 67 25.95 -24.13 3.08
N GLN A 68 24.80 -24.81 3.09
CA GLN A 68 24.69 -26.19 3.57
C GLN A 68 25.47 -27.17 2.70
N ALA A 69 25.47 -27.00 1.37
CA ALA A 69 26.22 -27.85 0.44
C ALA A 69 27.74 -27.63 0.52
N VAL A 70 28.18 -26.38 0.77
CA VAL A 70 29.59 -26.01 0.85
C VAL A 70 30.20 -26.31 2.22
N ARG A 71 29.41 -26.23 3.29
CA ARG A 71 29.87 -26.41 4.68
C ARG A 71 30.65 -27.71 4.93
N PRO A 72 30.27 -28.88 4.41
CA PRO A 72 31.05 -30.12 4.56
C PRO A 72 32.47 -29.99 4.01
N PHE A 73 32.65 -29.30 2.88
CA PHE A 73 33.98 -29.09 2.28
C PHE A 73 34.88 -28.19 3.14
N ALA A 74 34.30 -27.17 3.76
CA ALA A 74 35.02 -26.28 4.66
C ALA A 74 35.45 -26.98 5.98
N ILE A 75 34.62 -27.89 6.49
CA ILE A 75 34.86 -28.58 7.77
C ILE A 75 35.77 -29.81 7.60
N GLN A 76 35.56 -30.61 6.56
CA GLN A 76 36.25 -31.89 6.37
C GLN A 76 37.53 -31.78 5.53
N GLY A 77 37.75 -30.61 4.90
CA GLY A 77 38.84 -30.38 3.96
C GLY A 77 38.52 -30.96 2.58
N PHE A 78 38.70 -30.15 1.54
CA PHE A 78 38.45 -30.56 0.15
C PHE A 78 39.57 -31.49 -0.33
N ARG A 79 39.33 -32.80 -0.36
CA ARG A 79 40.26 -33.78 -0.97
C ARG A 79 39.70 -34.18 -2.34
N MET A 80 40.05 -33.47 -3.41
CA MET A 80 39.76 -33.98 -4.75
C MET A 80 40.67 -35.16 -5.06
N GLY A 81 40.10 -36.36 -5.02
CA GLY A 81 40.73 -37.50 -5.68
C GLY A 81 40.68 -37.32 -7.19
N ILE A 82 41.75 -37.68 -7.90
CA ILE A 82 41.91 -37.58 -9.37
C ILE A 82 40.83 -38.37 -10.15
N HIS A 83 40.00 -39.16 -9.46
CA HIS A 83 38.96 -40.03 -10.05
C HIS A 83 37.53 -39.80 -9.54
N GLU A 84 37.22 -38.69 -8.86
CA GLU A 84 35.88 -38.45 -8.33
C GLU A 84 34.90 -37.86 -9.35
N HIS A 85 34.63 -38.60 -10.42
CA HIS A 85 33.57 -38.28 -11.39
C HIS A 85 32.26 -39.05 -11.16
N VAL A 86 32.14 -39.82 -10.08
CA VAL A 86 30.95 -40.63 -9.84
C VAL A 86 30.06 -39.95 -8.80
N ALA A 87 28.92 -39.45 -9.27
CA ALA A 87 27.78 -39.03 -8.46
C ALA A 87 27.27 -40.23 -7.65
N GLY A 88 27.79 -40.38 -6.43
CA GLY A 88 27.31 -41.37 -5.46
C GLY A 88 26.35 -40.72 -4.47
N PRO A 89 25.35 -41.45 -3.95
CA PRO A 89 24.47 -40.94 -2.89
C PRO A 89 25.30 -40.54 -1.67
N GLY A 90 25.17 -39.28 -1.24
CA GLY A 90 25.86 -38.73 -0.07
C GLY A 90 27.13 -37.91 -0.36
N ARG A 91 27.50 -37.69 -1.63
CA ARG A 91 28.57 -36.74 -1.98
C ARG A 91 28.02 -35.33 -2.14
N PRO A 92 28.60 -34.32 -1.46
CA PRO A 92 28.21 -32.94 -1.68
C PRO A 92 28.52 -32.54 -3.13
N THR A 93 27.51 -32.09 -3.87
CA THR A 93 27.69 -31.55 -5.22
C THR A 93 27.71 -30.03 -5.14
N LEU A 94 28.48 -29.38 -6.02
CA LEU A 94 28.46 -27.91 -6.13
C LEU A 94 27.11 -27.38 -6.64
N PHE A 95 26.30 -28.26 -7.22
CA PHE A 95 24.96 -27.98 -7.71
C PHE A 95 24.00 -29.03 -7.14
N PRO A 96 23.55 -28.91 -5.88
CA PRO A 96 22.63 -29.86 -5.25
C PRO A 96 21.20 -29.79 -5.82
N ALA A 97 20.98 -28.94 -6.83
CA ALA A 97 19.68 -28.45 -7.25
C ALA A 97 19.03 -29.22 -8.41
N THR A 98 19.75 -30.06 -9.16
CA THR A 98 19.19 -30.61 -10.42
C THR A 98 18.30 -31.83 -10.23
N ASP A 99 18.40 -32.56 -9.11
CA ASP A 99 17.74 -33.87 -8.99
C ASP A 99 16.52 -33.87 -8.04
N VAL A 100 16.25 -32.80 -7.26
CA VAL A 100 15.32 -32.89 -6.11
C VAL A 100 14.24 -31.79 -6.01
N ASP A 101 14.42 -30.58 -6.56
CA ASP A 101 13.38 -29.53 -6.49
C ASP A 101 13.41 -28.60 -7.72
N PRO A 102 12.35 -28.59 -8.56
CA PRO A 102 12.21 -27.65 -9.68
C PRO A 102 12.32 -26.17 -9.26
N ARG A 103 11.98 -25.83 -8.01
CA ARG A 103 12.09 -24.47 -7.47
C ARG A 103 13.53 -24.05 -7.21
N ALA A 104 14.46 -24.99 -7.12
CA ALA A 104 15.88 -24.69 -6.89
C ALA A 104 16.50 -23.94 -8.07
N LEU A 105 16.01 -24.17 -9.30
CA LEU A 105 16.42 -23.41 -10.48
C LEU A 105 15.96 -21.94 -10.38
N ASP A 106 14.70 -21.70 -10.04
CA ASP A 106 14.16 -20.33 -9.89
C ASP A 106 14.88 -19.57 -8.78
N GLN A 107 15.15 -20.23 -7.64
CA GLN A 107 15.91 -19.63 -6.54
C GLN A 107 17.37 -19.37 -6.92
N ALA A 108 18.01 -20.27 -7.69
CA ALA A 108 19.36 -20.08 -8.22
C ALA A 108 19.44 -18.87 -9.15
N LEU A 109 18.47 -18.75 -10.07
CA LEU A 109 18.36 -17.61 -10.97
C LEU A 109 18.13 -16.31 -10.20
N CYS A 110 17.23 -16.31 -9.22
CA CYS A 110 17.02 -15.17 -8.33
C CYS A 110 18.28 -14.81 -7.54
N PHE A 111 19.10 -15.79 -7.12
CA PHE A 111 20.35 -15.53 -6.40
C PHE A 111 21.43 -14.95 -7.31
N LEU A 112 21.63 -15.54 -8.50
CA LEU A 112 22.68 -15.14 -9.44
C LEU A 112 22.39 -13.81 -10.14
N LEU A 113 21.13 -13.57 -10.50
CA LEU A 113 20.71 -12.42 -11.32
C LEU A 113 19.95 -11.37 -10.52
N ARG A 114 19.91 -11.47 -9.19
CA ARG A 114 19.10 -10.60 -8.32
C ARG A 114 19.25 -9.14 -8.68
N ASP A 115 20.49 -8.66 -8.71
CA ASP A 115 20.78 -7.23 -8.79
C ASP A 115 20.46 -6.69 -10.20
N GLN A 116 20.66 -7.50 -11.24
CA GLN A 116 20.28 -7.16 -12.62
C GLN A 116 18.76 -7.18 -12.79
N ALA A 117 18.09 -8.17 -12.21
CA ALA A 117 16.65 -8.33 -12.28
C ALA A 117 15.92 -7.22 -11.49
N GLU A 118 16.38 -6.88 -10.29
CA GLU A 118 15.86 -5.76 -9.50
C GLU A 118 15.97 -4.44 -10.28
N LYS A 119 17.12 -4.18 -10.92
CA LYS A 119 17.32 -2.98 -11.76
C LYS A 119 16.41 -2.97 -12.99
N ALA A 120 16.30 -4.09 -13.70
CA ALA A 120 15.46 -4.20 -14.89
C ALA A 120 13.97 -3.99 -14.56
N VAL A 121 13.48 -4.59 -13.46
CA VAL A 121 12.12 -4.39 -12.97
C VAL A 121 11.89 -2.93 -12.57
N ALA A 122 12.82 -2.33 -11.82
CA ALA A 122 12.70 -0.93 -11.41
C ALA A 122 12.61 0.01 -12.63
N ALA A 123 13.48 -0.19 -13.64
CA ALA A 123 13.46 0.58 -14.88
C ALA A 123 12.15 0.39 -15.67
N THR A 124 11.62 -0.83 -15.69
CA THR A 124 10.34 -1.13 -16.35
C THR A 124 9.19 -0.39 -15.66
N ILE A 125 9.13 -0.43 -14.32
CA ILE A 125 8.12 0.30 -13.55
C ILE A 125 8.24 1.81 -13.77
N ASP A 126 9.46 2.35 -13.87
CA ASP A 126 9.67 3.76 -14.15
C ASP A 126 9.16 4.15 -15.54
N ALA A 127 9.42 3.32 -16.55
CA ALA A 127 9.00 3.56 -17.92
C ALA A 127 7.48 3.47 -18.14
N MET A 128 6.72 2.87 -17.23
CA MET A 128 5.25 2.80 -17.36
C MET A 128 4.63 4.21 -17.28
N GLN A 129 4.05 4.65 -18.40
CA GLN A 129 3.40 5.95 -18.52
C GLN A 129 2.01 5.96 -17.87
N ASP A 130 1.27 4.85 -17.94
CA ASP A 130 -0.11 4.74 -17.46
C ASP A 130 -0.22 4.43 -15.96
N TRP A 131 0.74 4.88 -15.15
CA TRP A 131 0.66 4.66 -13.70
C TRP A 131 -0.41 5.59 -13.10
N PRO A 132 -1.31 5.08 -12.24
CA PRO A 132 -2.38 5.90 -11.71
C PRO A 132 -1.85 7.15 -10.97
N PRO A 133 -2.40 8.34 -11.25
CA PRO A 133 -1.89 9.60 -10.69
C PRO A 133 -2.17 9.73 -9.19
N ASN A 134 -3.17 9.01 -8.68
CA ASN A 134 -3.52 8.94 -7.26
C ASN A 134 -2.79 7.81 -6.52
N ALA A 135 -1.71 7.25 -7.06
CA ALA A 135 -0.98 6.20 -6.40
C ALA A 135 -0.26 6.73 -5.14
N MET A 136 -0.42 6.05 -4.01
CA MET A 136 0.07 6.53 -2.70
C MET A 136 0.87 5.46 -1.97
N THR A 137 1.77 5.90 -1.07
CA THR A 137 2.35 5.01 -0.06
C THR A 137 1.34 4.74 1.06
N ALA A 138 1.58 3.70 1.87
CA ALA A 138 0.74 3.44 3.05
C ALA A 138 0.72 4.61 4.03
N GLU A 139 1.87 5.27 4.22
CA GLU A 139 2.03 6.45 5.08
C GLU A 139 1.25 7.65 4.53
N GLN A 140 1.37 7.94 3.23
CA GLN A 140 0.62 9.01 2.58
C GLN A 140 -0.89 8.76 2.66
N ARG A 141 -1.32 7.52 2.43
CA ARG A 141 -2.74 7.13 2.56
C ARG A 141 -3.24 7.34 3.98
N ALA A 142 -2.50 6.87 4.98
CA ALA A 142 -2.89 7.03 6.38
C ALA A 142 -2.96 8.51 6.79
N ALA A 143 -1.98 9.33 6.40
CA ALA A 143 -1.97 10.75 6.68
C ALA A 143 -3.17 11.48 6.05
N GLU A 144 -3.48 11.19 4.78
CA GLU A 144 -4.60 11.82 4.08
C GLU A 144 -5.95 11.37 4.63
N LEU A 145 -6.10 10.09 5.02
CA LEU A 145 -7.31 9.60 5.69
C LEU A 145 -7.53 10.28 7.05
N THR A 146 -6.49 10.38 7.88
CA THR A 146 -6.57 11.10 9.16
C THR A 146 -6.97 12.56 8.95
N ARG A 147 -6.43 13.23 7.93
CA ARG A 147 -6.80 14.61 7.59
C ARG A 147 -8.27 14.71 7.19
N ILE A 148 -8.76 13.79 6.36
CA ILE A 148 -10.15 13.76 5.90
C ILE A 148 -11.10 13.46 7.07
N ASP A 149 -10.78 12.48 7.91
CA ASP A 149 -11.60 12.08 9.05
C ASP A 149 -11.74 13.25 10.04
N ALA A 150 -10.64 13.97 10.33
CA ALA A 150 -10.69 15.18 11.17
C ALA A 150 -11.55 16.30 10.57
N GLU A 151 -11.55 16.46 9.24
CA GLU A 151 -12.36 17.46 8.54
C GLU A 151 -13.85 17.06 8.53
N LEU A 152 -14.14 15.77 8.35
CA LEU A 152 -15.49 15.20 8.45
C LEU A 152 -16.07 15.39 9.85
N ASP A 153 -15.30 15.10 10.90
CA ASP A 153 -15.74 15.28 12.29
C ASP A 153 -16.09 16.75 12.58
N LYS A 154 -15.27 17.68 12.08
CA LYS A 154 -15.51 19.12 12.21
C LYS A 154 -16.78 19.56 11.50
N LEU A 155 -16.98 19.15 10.25
CA LEU A 155 -18.16 19.53 9.47
C LEU A 155 -19.44 18.90 10.03
N THR A 156 -19.37 17.63 10.44
CA THR A 156 -20.50 16.92 11.06
C THR A 156 -20.89 17.60 12.36
N SER A 157 -19.92 17.96 13.21
CA SER A 157 -20.18 18.69 14.46
C SER A 157 -20.81 20.06 14.20
N ALA A 158 -20.31 20.82 13.22
CA ALA A 158 -20.88 22.11 12.85
C ALA A 158 -22.32 21.99 12.32
N ARG A 159 -22.59 20.94 11.52
CA ARG A 159 -23.92 20.64 10.99
C ARG A 159 -24.89 20.25 12.09
N ASP A 160 -24.47 19.43 13.04
CA ASP A 160 -25.30 19.02 14.18
C ASP A 160 -25.50 20.16 15.20
N GLU A 161 -24.54 21.06 15.36
CA GLU A 161 -24.72 22.32 16.10
C GLU A 161 -25.74 23.23 15.41
N LEU A 162 -25.66 23.39 14.09
CA LEU A 162 -26.61 24.20 13.33
C LEU A 162 -28.05 23.67 13.47
N VAL A 163 -28.23 22.35 13.35
CA VAL A 163 -29.53 21.69 13.54
C VAL A 163 -30.04 21.88 14.96
N ARG A 164 -29.22 21.62 15.99
CA ARG A 164 -29.62 21.82 17.40
C ARG A 164 -30.01 23.26 17.70
N ASN A 165 -29.28 24.24 17.17
CA ASN A 165 -29.57 25.66 17.36
C ASN A 165 -30.88 26.06 16.66
N ALA A 166 -31.16 25.50 15.48
CA ALA A 166 -32.40 25.74 14.77
C ALA A 166 -33.59 25.10 15.50
N ASP A 167 -33.47 23.86 15.97
CA ASP A 167 -34.50 23.17 16.76
C ASP A 167 -34.82 23.93 18.05
N ALA A 168 -33.79 24.41 18.76
CA ALA A 168 -33.96 25.24 19.96
C ALA A 168 -34.67 26.58 19.67
N ALA A 169 -34.55 27.10 18.44
CA ALA A 169 -35.26 28.28 17.96
C ALA A 169 -36.66 27.96 17.39
N GLY A 170 -37.10 26.70 17.41
CA GLY A 170 -38.37 26.26 16.84
C GLY A 170 -38.39 26.21 15.31
N ILE A 171 -37.22 26.14 14.67
CA ILE A 171 -37.04 26.08 13.21
C ILE A 171 -36.61 24.67 12.83
N THR A 172 -37.43 23.98 12.04
CA THR A 172 -37.03 22.70 11.44
C THR A 172 -36.25 22.94 10.15
N LEU A 173 -35.03 22.41 10.06
CA LEU A 173 -34.18 22.49 8.87
C LEU A 173 -34.21 21.16 8.11
N ASP A 174 -34.97 21.10 7.02
CA ASP A 174 -35.02 19.97 6.08
C ASP A 174 -33.85 19.95 5.10
#